data_AF-A0A9Q3IPQ5-F1
#
_entry.id   AF-A0A9Q3IPQ5-F1
#
_cell.length_a   1.000
_cell.length_b   1.000
_cell.length_c   1.000
_cell.angle_alpha   90.00
_cell.angle_beta   90.00
_cell.angle_gamma   90.00
#
_symmetry.space_group_name_H-M   'P 1'
#
loop_
_entity.id
_entity.type
_entity.pdbx_description
1 polymer ?
#
loop_
_entity_poly.entity_id
_entity_poly.type
_entity_poly.pdbx_seq_one_letter_code
_entity_poly.pdbx_strand_id
1 'polypeptide(L)'
;MGRPCAIHRQSAKLYIDAACNQGLGAALHQREIVDGEPREGLICAISRQLEDLEARYGAIQTECLCLVCALEKLHYYLKGAVFEVYTDCTALKYLLNIKTTNRHMVMWQIAIQEYRGNMTIIYKEGKGHTNADAHLII
;
A
#
# COMPACT_ATOMS: atom_id res chain seq x y z
N MET A 1 10.59 -5.82 28.60
CA MET A 1 9.53 -6.81 28.33
C MET A 1 9.23 -6.77 26.84
N GLY A 2 9.72 -7.75 26.08
CA GLY A 2 9.49 -7.82 24.64
C GLY A 2 8.03 -8.15 24.37
N ARG A 3 7.35 -7.32 23.57
CA ARG A 3 5.98 -7.59 23.14
C ARG A 3 5.98 -8.87 22.30
N PRO A 4 5.17 -9.88 22.63
CA PRO A 4 5.10 -11.08 21.81
C PRO A 4 4.59 -10.71 20.42
N CYS A 5 5.44 -10.93 19.42
CA CYS A 5 5.19 -10.69 18.00
C CYS A 5 4.08 -11.62 17.47
N ALA A 6 2.81 -11.28 17.75
CA ALA A 6 1.63 -11.92 17.18
C ALA A 6 1.33 -11.43 15.74
N ILE A 7 2.38 -11.13 14.98
CA ILE A 7 2.31 -10.53 13.64
C ILE A 7 1.60 -11.43 12.61
N HIS A 8 1.57 -12.75 12.82
CA HIS A 8 1.07 -13.71 11.84
C HIS A 8 -0.45 -13.99 11.90
N ARG A 9 -1.21 -13.42 12.85
CA ARG A 9 -2.64 -13.75 13.02
C ARG A 9 -3.59 -12.54 13.00
N GLN A 10 -3.06 -11.34 12.80
CA GLN A 10 -3.85 -10.10 12.83
C GLN A 10 -3.86 -9.48 11.43
N SER A 11 -5.02 -8.98 11.00
CA SER A 11 -5.15 -8.27 9.74
C SER A 11 -4.29 -7.01 9.75
N ALA A 12 -3.38 -6.92 8.78
CA ALA A 12 -2.58 -5.72 8.55
C ALA A 12 -3.28 -4.82 7.52
N LYS A 13 -3.11 -3.52 7.66
CA LYS A 13 -3.64 -2.53 6.72
C LYS A 13 -2.48 -1.75 6.13
N LEU A 14 -2.37 -1.77 4.81
CA LEU A 14 -1.37 -1.02 4.07
C LEU A 14 -2.08 0.15 3.39
N TYR A 15 -1.78 1.36 3.82
CA TYR A 15 -2.22 2.57 3.14
C TYR A 15 -1.15 2.93 2.11
N ILE A 16 -1.56 3.17 0.87
CA ILE A 16 -0.70 3.70 -0.18
C ILE A 16 -1.31 4.98 -0.74
N ASP A 17 -0.44 5.90 -1.10
CA ASP A 17 -0.79 7.15 -1.77
C ASP A 17 0.38 7.52 -2.69
N ALA A 18 0.07 8.05 -3.86
CA ALA A 18 1.02 8.39 -4.89
C ALA A 18 0.65 9.71 -5.56
N ALA A 19 1.45 10.72 -5.28
CA ALA A 19 1.32 12.01 -5.91
C ALA A 19 2.16 12.03 -7.20
N CYS A 20 1.46 12.04 -8.33
CA CYS A 20 2.08 12.17 -9.66
C CYS A 20 3.04 13.38 -9.67
N ASN A 21 4.27 13.17 -10.13
CA ASN A 21 5.36 14.16 -10.18
C ASN A 21 5.94 14.60 -8.82
N GLN A 22 5.54 14.01 -7.69
CA GLN A 22 6.08 14.36 -6.37
C GLN A 22 6.76 13.18 -5.69
N GLY A 23 6.02 12.10 -5.44
CA GLY A 23 6.52 11.02 -4.60
C GLY A 23 5.55 9.88 -4.42
N LEU A 24 6.04 8.86 -3.72
CA LEU A 24 5.33 7.65 -3.35
C LEU A 24 5.33 7.55 -1.83
N GLY A 25 4.20 7.11 -1.26
CA GLY A 25 4.01 6.98 0.16
C GLY A 25 3.24 5.72 0.54
N ALA A 26 3.69 5.05 1.59
CA ALA A 26 2.95 3.94 2.17
C ALA A 26 3.10 3.88 3.70
N ALA A 27 2.07 3.43 4.41
CA ALA A 27 2.20 2.99 5.79
C ALA A 27 1.52 1.66 6.04
N LEU A 28 2.25 0.83 6.78
CA LEU A 28 1.76 -0.40 7.35
C LEU A 28 1.25 -0.14 8.75
N HIS A 29 -0.01 -0.46 8.95
CA HIS A 29 -0.70 -0.40 10.22
C HIS A 29 -1.16 -1.79 10.64
N GLN A 30 -1.17 -2.01 11.96
CA GLN A 30 -1.66 -3.25 12.54
C GLN A 30 -2.59 -2.95 13.70
N ARG A 31 -3.57 -3.83 13.92
CA ARG A 31 -4.44 -3.72 15.10
C ARG A 31 -3.63 -3.99 16.36
N GLU A 32 -3.62 -3.04 17.26
CA GLU A 32 -2.98 -3.11 18.56
C GLU A 32 -4.04 -2.97 19.67
N ILE A 33 -3.80 -3.56 20.83
CA ILE A 33 -4.64 -3.32 22.02
C ILE A 33 -3.87 -2.34 22.91
N VAL A 34 -4.44 -1.15 23.11
CA VAL A 34 -3.89 -0.09 23.96
C VAL A 34 -4.94 0.23 25.02
N ASP A 35 -4.58 0.10 26.29
CA ASP A 35 -5.48 0.32 27.43
C ASP A 35 -6.77 -0.53 27.38
N GLY A 36 -6.68 -1.74 26.83
CA GLY A 36 -7.83 -2.64 26.67
C GLY A 36 -8.67 -2.39 25.42
N GLU A 37 -8.43 -1.30 24.70
CA GLU A 37 -9.18 -0.92 23.50
C GLU A 37 -8.40 -1.23 22.21
N PRO A 38 -9.06 -1.73 21.16
CA PRO A 38 -8.43 -1.93 19.88
C PRO A 38 -8.15 -0.58 19.20
N ARG A 39 -6.88 -0.33 18.89
CA ARG A 39 -6.42 0.81 18.10
C ARG A 39 -5.63 0.34 16.90
N GLU A 40 -5.44 1.24 15.94
CA GLU A 40 -4.59 1.00 14.79
C GLU A 40 -3.21 1.60 15.06
N GLY A 41 -2.21 0.75 15.23
CA GLY A 41 -0.82 1.14 15.48
C GLY A 41 -0.03 1.21 14.19
N LEU A 42 0.70 2.32 13.99
CA LEU A 42 1.67 2.44 12.90
C LEU A 42 2.87 1.51 13.15
N ILE A 43 3.15 0.62 12.21
CA ILE A 43 4.31 -0.29 12.26
C ILE A 43 5.48 0.28 11.48
N CYS A 44 5.22 0.73 10.26
CA CYS A 44 6.26 1.24 9.37
C CYS A 44 5.66 2.24 8.38
N ALA A 45 6.36 3.34 8.13
CA ALA A 45 6.06 4.28 7.07
C ALA A 45 7.21 4.31 6.06
N ILE A 46 6.85 4.43 4.79
CA ILE A 46 7.76 4.43 3.64
C ILE A 46 7.42 5.66 2.82
N SER A 47 8.44 6.41 2.45
CA SER A 47 8.34 7.43 1.41
C SER A 47 9.49 7.29 0.42
N ARG A 48 9.27 7.70 -0.82
CA ARG A 48 10.29 7.73 -1.88
C ARG A 48 9.96 8.86 -2.86
N GLN A 49 10.97 9.64 -3.25
CA GLN A 49 10.82 10.56 -4.37
C GLN A 49 10.81 9.79 -5.70
N LEU A 50 10.11 10.33 -6.69
CA LEU A 50 10.12 9.79 -8.05
C LEU A 50 11.43 10.13 -8.75
N GLU A 51 11.97 9.17 -9.51
CA GLU A 51 13.06 9.47 -10.45
C GLU A 51 12.54 10.25 -11.66
N ASP A 52 13.42 10.93 -12.41
CA ASP A 52 13.06 11.74 -13.58
C ASP A 52 12.24 10.99 -14.64
N LEU A 53 12.47 9.68 -14.77
CA LEU A 53 11.71 8.82 -15.67
C LEU A 53 10.33 8.48 -15.10
N GLU A 54 10.25 8.24 -13.79
CA GLU A 54 9.02 7.90 -13.07
C GLU A 54 8.10 9.12 -12.93
N ALA A 55 8.67 10.33 -12.89
CA ALA A 55 7.93 11.59 -12.93
C ALA A 55 7.17 11.83 -14.25
N ARG A 56 7.33 10.96 -15.25
CA ARG A 56 6.55 11.00 -16.51
C ARG A 56 5.40 10.00 -16.52
N TYR A 57 5.27 9.18 -15.48
CA TYR A 57 4.23 8.18 -15.37
C TYR A 57 2.86 8.83 -15.14
N GLY A 58 1.82 8.27 -15.77
CA GLY A 58 0.45 8.66 -15.48
C GLY A 58 0.02 8.18 -14.09
N ALA A 59 -1.05 8.76 -13.53
CA ALA A 59 -1.53 8.47 -12.17
C ALA A 59 -1.63 6.95 -11.86
N ILE A 60 -2.18 6.15 -12.78
CA ILE A 60 -2.31 4.69 -12.60
C ILE A 60 -0.95 3.99 -12.50
N GLN A 61 0.03 4.42 -13.29
CA GLN A 61 1.38 3.84 -13.28
C GLN A 61 2.11 4.22 -11.99
N THR A 62 1.98 5.47 -11.55
CA THR A 62 2.57 5.96 -10.31
C THR A 62 1.99 5.27 -9.08
N GLU A 63 0.67 5.08 -9.03
CA GLU A 63 -0.02 4.29 -8.00
C GLU A 63 0.41 2.83 -7.99
N CYS A 64 0.54 2.21 -9.17
CA CYS A 64 1.04 0.84 -9.29
C CYS A 64 2.48 0.72 -8.79
N LEU A 65 3.34 1.66 -9.16
CA LEU A 65 4.71 1.74 -8.68
C LEU A 65 4.76 1.93 -7.16
N CYS A 66 3.86 2.74 -6.59
CA CYS A 66 3.73 2.92 -5.15
C CYS A 66 3.47 1.57 -4.45
N LEU A 67 2.47 0.83 -4.93
CA LEU A 67 2.13 -0.49 -4.41
C LEU A 67 3.32 -1.46 -4.49
N VAL A 68 3.99 -1.55 -5.64
CA VAL A 68 5.16 -2.45 -5.80
C VAL A 68 6.26 -2.08 -4.82
N CYS A 69 6.61 -0.79 -4.73
CA CYS A 69 7.64 -0.30 -3.80
C CYS A 69 7.29 -0.64 -2.34
N ALA A 70 6.02 -0.49 -1.96
CA ALA A 70 5.54 -0.83 -0.63
C ALA A 70 5.63 -2.34 -0.36
N LEU A 71 5.20 -3.18 -1.30
CA LEU A 71 5.26 -4.65 -1.18
C LEU A 71 6.72 -5.15 -1.10
N GLU A 72 7.63 -4.60 -1.89
CA GLU A 72 9.05 -4.96 -1.87
C GLU A 72 9.69 -4.61 -0.52
N LYS A 73 9.48 -3.39 -0.03
CA LYS A 73 10.06 -2.93 1.24
C LYS A 73 9.44 -3.62 2.46
N LEU A 74 8.15 -3.96 2.39
CA LEU A 74 7.42 -4.62 3.48
C LEU A 74 7.32 -6.14 3.31
N HIS A 75 8.07 -6.74 2.39
CA HIS A 75 8.00 -8.17 2.08
C HIS A 75 8.02 -9.04 3.34
N TYR A 76 8.96 -8.77 4.26
CA TYR A 76 9.09 -9.54 5.50
C TYR A 76 7.93 -9.40 6.47
N TYR A 77 7.16 -8.30 6.41
CA TYR A 77 5.97 -8.10 7.23
C TYR A 77 4.71 -8.71 6.58
N LEU A 78 4.64 -8.69 5.25
CA LEU A 78 3.46 -9.09 4.49
C LEU A 78 3.47 -10.57 4.09
N LYS A 79 4.66 -11.18 4.01
CA LYS A 79 4.82 -12.59 3.64
C LYS A 79 4.07 -13.48 4.64
N GLY A 80 3.06 -14.20 4.14
CA GLY A 80 2.25 -15.10 4.94
C GLY A 80 1.19 -14.43 5.82
N ALA A 81 1.10 -13.09 5.79
CA ALA A 81 0.03 -12.35 6.46
C ALA A 81 -1.15 -12.11 5.51
N VAL A 82 -2.35 -11.98 6.07
CA VAL A 82 -3.53 -11.48 5.36
C VAL A 82 -3.63 -9.98 5.60
N PHE A 83 -3.71 -9.21 4.52
CA PHE A 83 -3.69 -7.76 4.61
C PHE A 83 -4.59 -7.07 3.57
N GLU A 84 -4.93 -5.83 3.89
CA GLU A 84 -5.76 -4.97 3.06
C GLU A 84 -4.93 -3.79 2.57
N VAL A 85 -4.98 -3.51 1.28
CA VAL A 85 -4.35 -2.33 0.67
C VAL A 85 -5.42 -1.26 0.44
N TYR A 86 -5.22 -0.09 1.01
CA TYR A 86 -6.08 1.08 0.85
C TYR A 86 -5.44 2.06 -0.12
N THR A 87 -6.14 2.41 -1.20
CA THR A 87 -5.70 3.34 -2.25
C THR A 87 -6.88 4.19 -2.71
N ASP A 88 -6.60 5.40 -3.21
CA ASP A 88 -7.55 6.27 -3.88
C ASP A 88 -7.63 6.00 -5.40
N CYS A 89 -6.99 4.92 -5.88
CA CYS A 89 -6.99 4.55 -7.28
C CYS A 89 -7.91 3.36 -7.56
N THR A 90 -9.06 3.60 -8.21
CA THR A 90 -9.98 2.52 -8.60
C THR A 90 -9.34 1.53 -9.59
N ALA A 91 -8.38 1.98 -10.41
CA ALA A 91 -7.70 1.13 -11.39
C ALA A 91 -6.89 0.01 -10.73
N LEU A 92 -6.36 0.24 -9.52
CA LEU A 92 -5.58 -0.77 -8.80
C LEU A 92 -6.41 -2.01 -8.42
N LYS A 93 -7.72 -1.86 -8.19
CA LYS A 93 -8.61 -3.01 -7.94
C LYS A 93 -8.60 -4.02 -9.09
N TYR A 94 -8.46 -3.51 -10.31
CA TYR A 94 -8.47 -4.31 -11.54
C TYR A 94 -7.08 -4.52 -12.12
N LEU A 95 -6.01 -4.11 -11.41
CA LEU A 95 -4.66 -4.06 -11.94
C LEU A 95 -4.22 -5.36 -12.61
N LEU A 96 -4.48 -6.50 -11.96
CA LEU A 96 -4.10 -7.82 -12.47
C LEU A 96 -4.89 -8.27 -13.71
N ASN A 97 -6.00 -7.60 -14.01
CA ASN A 97 -6.84 -7.86 -15.18
C ASN A 97 -6.57 -6.87 -16.34
N ILE A 98 -5.77 -5.82 -16.10
CA ILE A 98 -5.43 -4.82 -17.13
C ILE A 98 -4.49 -5.47 -18.15
N LYS A 99 -4.94 -5.56 -19.41
CA LYS A 99 -4.07 -5.92 -20.53
C LYS A 99 -3.22 -4.71 -20.90
N THR A 100 -1.90 -4.85 -20.79
CA THR A 100 -0.94 -3.78 -21.08
C THR A 100 0.23 -4.32 -21.88
N THR A 101 0.70 -3.55 -22.85
CA THR A 101 1.93 -3.82 -23.60
C THR A 101 3.16 -3.15 -22.95
N ASN A 102 2.95 -2.36 -21.89
CA ASN A 102 4.04 -1.71 -21.17
C ASN A 102 4.79 -2.73 -20.31
N ARG A 103 6.09 -2.91 -20.60
CA ARG A 103 6.97 -3.86 -19.90
C ARG A 103 7.01 -3.65 -18.38
N HIS A 104 7.02 -2.40 -17.90
CA HIS A 104 7.04 -2.11 -16.46
C HIS A 104 5.78 -2.62 -15.78
N MET A 105 4.61 -2.31 -16.35
CA MET A 105 3.32 -2.74 -15.81
C MET A 105 3.21 -4.27 -15.78
N VAL A 106 3.71 -4.98 -16.80
CA VAL A 106 3.74 -6.45 -16.80
C VAL A 106 4.62 -6.99 -15.67
N MET A 107 5.82 -6.41 -15.47
CA MET A 107 6.71 -6.83 -14.38
C MET A 107 6.08 -6.56 -12.99
N TRP A 108 5.44 -5.41 -12.83
CA TRP A 108 4.74 -5.05 -11.59
C TRP A 108 3.54 -5.97 -11.31
N GLN A 109 2.76 -6.32 -12.34
CA GLN A 109 1.69 -7.31 -12.20
C GLN A 109 2.25 -8.65 -11.70
N ILE A 110 3.36 -9.13 -12.25
CA ILE A 110 4.00 -10.38 -11.80
C ILE A 110 4.42 -10.28 -10.33
N ALA A 111 5.05 -9.18 -9.91
CA ALA A 111 5.45 -8.98 -8.52
C ALA A 111 4.24 -8.98 -7.55
N ILE A 112 3.14 -8.36 -7.96
CA ILE A 112 1.92 -8.27 -7.13
C ILE A 112 1.18 -9.63 -7.06
N GLN A 113 1.31 -10.49 -8.07
CA GLN A 113 0.67 -11.81 -8.08
C GLN A 113 1.09 -12.69 -6.88
N GLU A 114 2.32 -12.55 -6.37
CA GLU A 114 2.78 -13.27 -5.19
C GLU A 114 1.87 -13.05 -3.96
N TYR A 115 1.32 -11.84 -3.82
CA TYR A 115 0.50 -11.45 -2.67
C TYR A 115 -1.00 -11.62 -2.93
N ARG A 116 -1.42 -11.93 -4.16
CA ARG A 116 -2.83 -11.91 -4.56
C ARG A 116 -3.72 -12.84 -3.71
N GLY A 117 -3.18 -13.96 -3.23
CA GLY A 117 -3.93 -14.89 -2.38
C GLY A 117 -4.29 -14.34 -1.00
N ASN A 118 -3.50 -13.41 -0.47
CA ASN A 118 -3.63 -12.90 0.90
C ASN A 118 -3.84 -11.38 0.96
N MET A 119 -3.94 -10.71 -0.19
CA MET A 119 -4.07 -9.27 -0.33
C MET A 119 -5.44 -8.88 -0.90
N THR A 120 -6.15 -8.00 -0.18
CA THR A 120 -7.40 -7.39 -0.67
C THR A 120 -7.19 -5.91 -0.96
N ILE A 121 -7.47 -5.45 -2.19
CA ILE A 121 -7.38 -4.02 -2.55
C ILE A 121 -8.72 -3.35 -2.31
N ILE A 122 -8.72 -2.34 -1.45
CA ILE A 122 -9.86 -1.53 -1.06
C ILE A 122 -9.63 -0.12 -1.60
N TYR A 123 -10.56 0.32 -2.44
CA TYR A 123 -10.62 1.72 -2.87
C TYR A 123 -11.26 2.51 -1.75
N LYS A 124 -10.57 3.52 -1.26
CA LYS A 124 -11.12 4.52 -0.35
C LYS A 124 -11.07 5.84 -1.10
N GLU A 125 -12.24 6.40 -1.39
CA GLU A 125 -12.33 7.72 -2.00
C GLU A 125 -11.59 8.71 -1.10
N GLY A 126 -10.64 9.45 -1.68
CA GLY A 126 -9.98 10.54 -0.98
C GLY A 126 -11.06 11.50 -0.49
N LYS A 127 -11.24 11.61 0.84
CA LYS A 127 -12.18 12.58 1.42
C LYS A 127 -11.76 13.95 0.90
N GLY A 128 -12.59 14.57 0.07
CA GLY A 128 -12.49 16.01 -0.19
C GLY A 128 -12.33 16.73 1.16
N HIS A 129 -11.35 17.62 1.23
CA HIS A 129 -10.81 18.38 2.36
C HIS A 129 -11.76 18.78 3.52
N THR A 130 -12.41 17.84 4.20
CA THR A 130 -13.19 18.10 5.42
C THR A 130 -12.93 17.00 6.45
N ASN A 131 -12.10 17.38 7.41
CA ASN A 131 -11.92 16.81 8.74
C ASN A 131 -11.59 15.31 8.88
N ALA A 132 -10.44 15.08 9.50
CA ALA A 132 -10.14 13.96 10.40
C ALA A 132 -10.17 12.57 9.75
N ASP A 133 -9.08 12.23 9.08
CA ASP A 133 -8.38 10.94 9.20
C ASP A 133 -6.93 11.20 8.78
N ALA A 134 -6.02 11.32 9.76
CA ALA A 134 -4.62 11.69 9.55
C ALA A 134 -3.77 10.49 9.08
N HIS A 135 -4.09 9.92 7.93
CA HIS A 135 -3.21 9.00 7.19
C HIS A 135 -2.82 9.66 5.88
N LEU A 136 -2.19 10.83 5.99
CA LEU A 136 -1.59 11.54 4.86
C LEU A 136 -0.21 10.94 4.68
N ILE A 137 0.00 10.24 3.57
CA ILE A 137 1.32 9.76 3.18
C ILE A 137 1.54 10.14 1.71
N ILE A 138 1.71 11.43 1.48
CA ILE A 138 2.87 12.11 0.89
C ILE A 138 2.82 13.56 1.36
#